data_AF-Q08YU0-F1
#
_entry.id   AF-Q08YU0-F1
#
_cell.length_a   1.000
_cell.length_b   1.000
_cell.length_c   1.000
_cell.angle_alpha   90.00
_cell.angle_beta   90.00
_cell.angle_gamma   90.00
#
_symmetry.space_group_name_H-M   'P 1'
#
loop_
_entity.id
_entity.type
_entity.pdbx_description
1 polymer ?
#
loop_
_entity_poly.entity_id
_entity_poly.type
_entity_poly.pdbx_seq_one_letter_code
_entity_poly.pdbx_strand_id
1 'polypeptide(L)'
;MSQPGRWVSYVRRFLPSRPPKTSPSEHTSPQSPARLEDVQGLLLHGYRHMRTAAFLLLKIEHADPARAWLQEILKGELTTAAEIPREERERRHACLNLAFTWQGLKALGLDNDSLQTFPYEFRKGMAGRAHVLGDTGPSAPEHWDFGGPRPGSPPPEDMHLLLMLYARSEDVLRTVLSHQRQRMAAQGIRELYCQQAAHLREEKDGQIFFREHFGFRDSLSQPVIRGFMRPPPGEDYDTPIAAGEFILGHENEYEEKPSSPSVPAHQDPHGRLGPAEKPGRKDLGLNGTYLALRKLEQDVEGFDAFLEKNKALAPLGVEDDAKKKEWLK
;
A
#
# COMPACT_ATOMS: atom_id res chain seq x y z
N MET A 1 -45.37 -43.44 -9.39
CA MET A 1 -43.99 -43.96 -9.48
C MET A 1 -43.15 -42.96 -10.26
N SER A 2 -42.34 -42.15 -9.58
CA SER A 2 -41.10 -41.58 -10.11
C SER A 2 -40.39 -40.88 -8.93
N GLN A 3 -39.20 -41.35 -8.58
CA GLN A 3 -38.41 -40.79 -7.49
C GLN A 3 -37.57 -39.60 -7.99
N PRO A 4 -37.33 -38.58 -7.17
CA PRO A 4 -36.40 -37.50 -7.49
C PRO A 4 -34.94 -37.97 -7.32
N GLY A 5 -34.12 -37.65 -8.33
CA GLY A 5 -32.72 -38.06 -8.44
C GLY A 5 -31.80 -37.50 -7.35
N ARG A 6 -30.96 -38.39 -6.80
CA ARG A 6 -29.80 -38.06 -5.97
C ARG A 6 -28.72 -37.41 -6.84
N TRP A 7 -28.31 -36.20 -6.49
CA TRP A 7 -27.02 -35.66 -6.91
C TRP A 7 -25.94 -36.17 -5.96
N VAL A 8 -25.12 -37.10 -6.43
CA VAL A 8 -23.93 -37.58 -5.73
C VAL A 8 -22.74 -36.72 -6.20
N SER A 9 -22.13 -36.01 -5.26
CA SER A 9 -20.91 -35.23 -5.45
C SER A 9 -19.71 -36.16 -5.69
N TYR A 10 -19.13 -36.09 -6.89
CA TYR A 10 -17.82 -36.69 -7.19
C TYR A 10 -16.76 -35.58 -7.16
N VAL A 11 -16.16 -35.33 -5.99
CA VAL A 11 -14.90 -34.59 -5.90
C VAL A 11 -13.79 -35.62 -5.84
N ARG A 12 -13.19 -35.94 -7.00
CA ARG A 12 -11.94 -36.72 -7.05
C ARG A 12 -10.80 -35.82 -6.56
N ARG A 13 -10.23 -36.15 -5.40
CA ARG A 13 -8.90 -35.68 -4.98
C ARG A 13 -7.87 -36.22 -5.97
N PHE A 14 -7.28 -35.36 -6.78
CA PHE A 14 -5.97 -35.59 -7.37
C PHE A 14 -4.97 -34.67 -6.66
N LEU A 15 -4.36 -35.19 -5.60
CA LEU A 15 -3.11 -34.62 -5.06
C LEU A 15 -1.97 -35.40 -5.71
N PRO A 16 -1.10 -34.80 -6.54
CA PRO A 16 0.12 -35.47 -6.94
C PRO A 16 1.03 -35.67 -5.71
N SER A 17 1.56 -36.88 -5.60
CA SER A 17 2.52 -37.27 -4.56
C SER A 17 3.80 -36.42 -4.63
N ARG A 18 4.15 -35.81 -3.49
CA ARG A 18 5.33 -34.97 -3.30
C ARG A 18 6.61 -35.83 -3.41
N PRO A 19 7.61 -35.48 -4.24
CA PRO A 19 8.91 -36.15 -4.22
C PRO A 19 9.62 -35.91 -2.87
N PRO A 20 10.55 -36.81 -2.48
CA PRO A 20 11.23 -36.71 -1.19
C PRO A 20 12.04 -35.42 -1.08
N LYS A 21 12.06 -34.85 0.14
CA LYS A 21 12.79 -33.64 0.52
C LYS A 21 14.27 -33.79 0.18
N THR A 22 14.73 -33.09 -0.85
CA THR A 22 16.13 -32.70 -0.95
C THR A 22 16.34 -31.55 0.04
N SER A 23 17.37 -31.67 0.87
CA SER A 23 17.85 -30.61 1.77
C SER A 23 17.96 -29.29 1.02
N PRO A 24 17.59 -28.14 1.64
CA PRO A 24 17.86 -26.86 1.01
C PRO A 24 19.38 -26.71 0.90
N SER A 25 19.88 -26.72 -0.33
CA SER A 25 21.17 -26.12 -0.62
C SER A 25 21.07 -24.65 -0.22
N GLU A 26 21.90 -24.23 0.73
CA GLU A 26 22.16 -22.83 1.04
C GLU A 26 22.77 -22.17 -0.21
N HIS A 27 21.93 -21.81 -1.17
CA HIS A 27 22.28 -20.82 -2.17
C HIS A 27 22.02 -19.45 -1.53
N THR A 28 22.95 -19.06 -0.66
CA THR A 28 23.13 -17.66 -0.28
C THR A 28 23.71 -16.93 -1.47
N SER A 29 22.87 -16.57 -2.44
CA SER A 29 23.21 -15.48 -3.35
C SER A 29 23.45 -14.24 -2.48
N PRO A 30 24.64 -13.62 -2.52
CA PRO A 30 24.93 -12.44 -1.74
C PRO A 30 24.21 -11.26 -2.40
N GLN A 31 22.88 -11.19 -2.26
CA GLN A 31 22.20 -9.92 -2.43
C GLN A 31 22.72 -9.04 -1.30
N SER A 32 23.49 -8.00 -1.64
CA SER A 32 23.85 -6.94 -0.72
C SER A 32 22.60 -6.56 0.06
N PRO A 33 22.58 -6.64 1.40
CA PRO A 33 21.39 -6.34 2.17
C PRO A 33 20.95 -4.95 1.75
N ALA A 34 19.72 -4.87 1.24
CA ALA A 34 19.16 -3.60 0.84
C ALA A 34 19.31 -2.64 2.02
N ARG A 35 19.77 -1.44 1.71
CA ARG A 35 19.92 -0.39 2.70
C ARG A 35 18.52 0.00 3.18
N LEU A 36 18.11 -0.51 4.34
CA LEU A 36 16.79 -0.23 4.92
C LEU A 36 16.58 1.28 5.17
N GLU A 37 17.68 2.03 5.29
CA GLU A 37 17.70 3.49 5.30
C GLU A 37 17.23 4.14 3.99
N ASP A 38 17.25 3.41 2.87
CA ASP A 38 16.84 3.87 1.53
C ASP A 38 15.42 3.41 1.18
N VAL A 39 14.78 2.60 2.03
CA VAL A 39 13.39 2.16 1.88
C VAL A 39 12.50 2.97 2.80
N GLN A 40 11.36 3.44 2.31
CA GLN A 40 10.37 4.11 3.16
C GLN A 40 9.67 3.11 4.10
N GLY A 41 9.53 3.49 5.36
CA GLY A 41 9.16 2.57 6.44
C GLY A 41 7.73 2.01 6.34
N LEU A 42 6.83 2.67 5.61
CA LEU A 42 5.46 2.16 5.42
C LEU A 42 5.46 0.77 4.80
N LEU A 43 6.43 0.48 3.92
CA LEU A 43 6.52 -0.78 3.19
C LEU A 43 6.74 -1.99 4.12
N LEU A 44 7.43 -1.82 5.25
CA LEU A 44 7.80 -2.93 6.14
C LEU A 44 7.12 -2.89 7.52
N HIS A 45 6.69 -1.72 8.00
CA HIS A 45 6.33 -1.57 9.42
C HIS A 45 4.84 -1.42 9.70
N GLY A 46 4.02 -1.02 8.71
CA GLY A 46 2.56 -0.85 8.81
C GLY A 46 2.04 0.13 9.89
N TYR A 47 2.90 0.63 10.76
CA TYR A 47 2.65 1.62 11.81
C TYR A 47 1.46 1.34 12.74
N ARG A 48 1.17 0.07 13.10
CA ARG A 48 0.04 -0.35 13.96
C ARG A 48 -0.14 0.40 15.29
N HIS A 49 0.93 1.02 15.82
CA HIS A 49 0.90 1.80 17.06
C HIS A 49 0.55 3.30 16.85
N MET A 50 0.46 3.74 15.60
CA MET A 50 0.01 5.07 15.20
C MET A 50 -1.50 5.03 14.97
N ARG A 51 -2.26 5.57 15.92
CA ARG A 51 -3.72 5.38 16.01
C ARG A 51 -4.52 6.17 14.98
N THR A 52 -3.91 7.18 14.41
CA THR A 52 -4.55 8.08 13.45
C THR A 52 -3.59 8.42 12.31
N ALA A 53 -4.15 8.80 11.18
CA ALA A 53 -3.40 9.19 10.00
C ALA A 53 -4.08 10.34 9.26
N ALA A 54 -3.30 11.06 8.45
CA ALA A 54 -3.79 11.98 7.44
C ALA A 54 -3.09 11.69 6.11
N PHE A 55 -3.90 11.61 5.05
CA PHE A 55 -3.47 11.41 3.67
C PHE A 55 -3.76 12.68 2.88
N LEU A 56 -2.71 13.41 2.51
CA LEU A 56 -2.84 14.69 1.81
C LEU A 56 -2.50 14.49 0.34
N LEU A 57 -3.45 14.83 -0.52
CA LEU A 57 -3.24 14.93 -1.96
C LEU A 57 -2.79 16.35 -2.28
N LEU A 58 -1.64 16.46 -2.93
CA LEU A 58 -0.96 17.73 -3.12
C LEU A 58 -0.71 18.01 -4.60
N LYS A 59 -0.80 19.29 -4.97
CA LYS A 59 -0.38 19.85 -6.25
C LYS A 59 0.92 20.62 -6.07
N ILE A 60 1.83 20.41 -7.02
CA ILE A 60 3.04 21.21 -7.18
C ILE A 60 2.72 22.34 -8.15
N GLU A 61 2.78 23.59 -7.69
CA GLU A 61 2.59 24.76 -8.57
C GLU A 61 3.89 25.09 -9.33
N HIS A 62 5.04 24.90 -8.66
CA HIS A 62 6.37 25.19 -9.23
C HIS A 62 7.40 24.13 -8.82
N ALA A 63 8.18 23.66 -9.81
CA ALA A 63 9.13 22.55 -9.61
C ALA A 63 10.27 22.88 -8.64
N ASP A 64 10.87 24.08 -8.72
CA ASP A 64 12.05 24.41 -7.91
C ASP A 64 11.73 24.59 -6.41
N PRO A 65 10.68 25.33 -6.02
CA PRO A 65 10.22 25.36 -4.63
C PRO A 65 9.85 23.96 -4.10
N ALA A 66 9.19 23.12 -4.92
CA ALA A 66 8.87 21.76 -4.52
C ALA A 66 10.13 20.90 -4.31
N ARG A 67 11.14 21.02 -5.17
CA ARG A 67 12.45 20.37 -4.97
C ARG A 67 13.13 20.83 -3.67
N ALA A 68 13.07 22.13 -3.36
CA ALA A 68 13.61 22.65 -2.10
C ALA A 68 12.86 22.06 -0.89
N TRP A 69 11.53 22.00 -0.95
CA TRP A 69 10.72 21.35 0.09
C TRP A 69 11.07 19.86 0.27
N LEU A 70 11.22 19.11 -0.83
CA LEU A 70 11.64 17.71 -0.80
C LEU A 70 13.01 17.55 -0.13
N GLN A 71 13.97 18.42 -0.45
CA GLN A 71 15.29 18.41 0.18
C GLN A 71 15.20 18.63 1.69
N GLU A 72 14.31 19.49 2.17
CA GLU A 72 14.13 19.68 3.61
C GLU A 72 13.51 18.46 4.29
N ILE A 73 12.50 17.83 3.69
CA ILE A 73 11.91 16.59 4.25
C ILE A 73 12.96 15.45 4.30
N LEU A 74 13.84 15.37 3.30
CA LEU A 74 14.92 14.38 3.25
C LEU A 74 15.95 14.53 4.38
N LYS A 75 16.01 15.68 5.08
CA LYS A 75 16.94 15.89 6.21
C LYS A 75 16.52 15.22 7.53
N GLY A 76 15.55 14.30 7.49
CA GLY A 76 15.22 13.42 8.62
C GLY A 76 13.74 13.33 8.97
N GLU A 77 12.84 13.85 8.12
CA GLU A 77 11.40 13.73 8.36
C GLU A 77 10.80 12.48 7.71
N LEU A 78 11.30 12.05 6.55
CA LEU A 78 10.90 10.77 5.97
C LEU A 78 11.25 9.64 6.94
N THR A 79 10.25 8.82 7.23
CA THR A 79 10.45 7.63 8.04
C THR A 79 10.94 6.51 7.14
N THR A 80 12.16 6.04 7.39
CA THR A 80 12.76 4.92 6.65
C THR A 80 12.41 3.59 7.30
N ALA A 81 12.76 2.49 6.64
CA ALA A 81 12.57 1.14 7.12
C ALA A 81 13.71 0.67 8.04
N ALA A 82 14.74 1.50 8.25
CA ALA A 82 15.90 1.19 9.06
C ALA A 82 15.54 0.69 10.46
N GLU A 83 16.27 -0.33 10.93
CA GLU A 83 16.20 -0.77 12.31
C GLU A 83 16.76 0.34 13.22
N ILE A 84 15.91 0.89 14.07
CA ILE A 84 16.30 1.87 15.09
C ILE A 84 16.20 1.25 16.49
N PRO A 85 16.97 1.75 17.47
CA PRO A 85 16.86 1.31 18.85
C PRO A 85 15.42 1.38 19.36
N ARG A 86 15.03 0.40 20.19
CA ARG A 86 13.68 0.30 20.75
C ARG A 86 13.23 1.59 21.42
N GLU A 87 14.09 2.23 22.19
CA GLU A 87 13.81 3.48 22.89
C GLU A 87 13.48 4.63 21.92
N GLU A 88 14.22 4.74 20.81
CA GLU A 88 13.95 5.74 19.78
C GLU A 88 12.59 5.48 19.12
N ARG A 89 12.31 4.22 18.77
CA ARG A 89 11.01 3.80 18.23
C ARG A 89 9.87 4.11 19.20
N GLU A 90 10.07 3.86 20.49
CA GLU A 90 9.10 4.16 21.54
C GLU A 90 8.90 5.67 21.76
N ARG A 91 9.88 6.51 21.42
CA ARG A 91 9.74 7.98 21.41
C ARG A 91 9.21 8.55 20.10
N ARG A 92 9.12 7.76 19.03
CA ARG A 92 8.58 8.22 17.75
C ARG A 92 7.06 8.39 17.84
N HIS A 93 6.61 9.64 17.80
CA HIS A 93 5.20 10.01 17.92
C HIS A 93 4.47 10.15 16.58
N ALA A 94 5.22 10.30 15.49
CA ALA A 94 4.70 10.36 14.13
C ALA A 94 5.64 9.68 13.13
N CYS A 95 5.07 9.17 12.04
CA CYS A 95 5.79 8.69 10.87
C CYS A 95 5.28 9.43 9.63
N LEU A 96 6.19 9.70 8.69
CA LEU A 96 5.90 10.46 7.47
C LEU A 96 6.46 9.70 6.28
N ASN A 97 5.63 9.50 5.26
CA ASN A 97 6.00 8.89 3.99
C ASN A 97 5.45 9.73 2.84
N LEU A 98 6.08 9.64 1.68
CA LEU A 98 5.73 10.41 0.49
C LEU A 98 5.67 9.51 -0.73
N ALA A 99 4.64 9.66 -1.55
CA ALA A 99 4.55 9.02 -2.85
C ALA A 99 4.33 10.07 -3.95
N PHE A 100 4.77 9.74 -5.16
CA PHE A 100 4.62 10.57 -6.36
C PHE A 100 3.66 9.89 -7.31
N THR A 101 2.82 10.66 -7.99
CA THR A 101 2.11 10.20 -9.18
C THR A 101 2.98 10.40 -10.41
N TRP A 102 2.61 9.78 -11.54
CA TRP A 102 3.27 10.07 -12.83
C TRP A 102 3.18 11.56 -13.19
N GLN A 103 2.05 12.21 -12.85
CA GLN A 103 1.84 13.64 -13.08
C GLN A 103 2.74 14.49 -12.17
N GLY A 104 2.95 14.08 -10.93
CA GLY A 104 3.88 14.76 -10.02
C GLY A 104 5.33 14.67 -10.47
N LEU A 105 5.77 13.52 -10.97
CA LEU A 105 7.11 13.37 -11.54
C LEU A 105 7.29 14.28 -12.77
N LYS A 106 6.28 14.36 -13.64
CA LYS A 106 6.26 15.29 -14.76
C LYS A 106 6.29 16.75 -14.30
N ALA A 107 5.51 17.12 -13.29
CA ALA A 107 5.47 18.47 -12.72
C ALA A 107 6.81 18.87 -12.06
N LEU A 108 7.55 17.89 -11.53
CA LEU A 108 8.92 18.07 -11.04
C LEU A 108 9.95 18.18 -12.18
N GLY A 109 9.55 18.01 -13.44
CA GLY A 109 10.43 18.14 -14.59
C GLY A 109 11.24 16.88 -14.92
N LEU A 110 10.79 15.70 -14.50
CA LEU A 110 11.32 14.45 -15.05
C LEU A 110 11.07 14.41 -16.56
N ASP A 111 12.10 14.08 -17.34
CA ASP A 111 12.00 14.13 -18.80
C ASP A 111 11.04 13.06 -19.36
N ASN A 112 10.55 13.28 -20.58
CA ASN A 112 9.57 12.38 -21.19
C ASN A 112 10.12 10.97 -21.43
N ASP A 113 11.40 10.81 -21.82
CA ASP A 113 11.98 9.48 -22.05
C ASP A 113 11.99 8.66 -20.75
N SER A 114 12.36 9.27 -19.63
CA SER A 114 12.26 8.67 -18.29
C SER A 114 10.82 8.39 -17.87
N LEU A 115 9.90 9.34 -18.09
CA LEU A 115 8.47 9.16 -17.79
C LEU A 115 7.85 7.98 -18.56
N GLN A 116 8.31 7.69 -19.78
CA GLN A 116 7.82 6.54 -20.56
C GLN A 116 8.30 5.18 -20.03
N THR A 117 9.32 5.15 -19.16
CA THR A 117 9.82 3.89 -18.56
C THR A 117 8.91 3.32 -17.48
N PHE A 118 7.96 4.13 -16.97
CA PHE A 118 7.01 3.66 -15.97
C PHE A 118 5.98 2.67 -16.57
N PRO A 119 5.49 1.69 -15.79
CA PRO A 119 4.43 0.77 -16.20
C PRO A 119 3.21 1.51 -16.74
N TYR A 120 2.54 0.90 -17.71
CA TYR A 120 1.37 1.49 -18.35
C TYR A 120 0.28 1.85 -17.34
N GLU A 121 0.11 1.00 -16.33
CA GLU A 121 -0.85 1.12 -15.25
C GLU A 121 -0.66 2.40 -14.44
N PHE A 122 0.59 2.69 -14.09
CA PHE A 122 0.97 3.88 -13.36
C PHE A 122 0.85 5.14 -14.22
N ARG A 123 1.24 5.05 -15.50
CA ARG A 123 1.08 6.16 -16.47
C ARG A 123 -0.38 6.51 -16.73
N LYS A 124 -1.23 5.50 -16.88
CA LYS A 124 -2.65 5.66 -17.21
C LYS A 124 -3.46 6.17 -16.02
N GLY A 125 -3.03 5.83 -14.79
CA GLY A 125 -3.73 6.19 -13.57
C GLY A 125 -4.99 5.37 -13.32
N MET A 126 -5.53 5.47 -12.10
CA MET A 126 -6.62 4.61 -11.64
C MET A 126 -7.94 4.85 -12.36
N ALA A 127 -8.39 6.12 -12.51
CA ALA A 127 -9.62 6.44 -13.24
C ALA A 127 -9.58 5.99 -14.71
N GLY A 128 -8.43 6.15 -15.37
CA GLY A 128 -8.24 5.67 -16.74
C GLY A 128 -8.33 4.14 -16.89
N ARG A 129 -8.33 3.39 -15.79
CA ARG A 129 -8.41 1.93 -15.71
C ARG A 129 -9.63 1.42 -14.93
N ALA A 130 -10.59 2.28 -14.60
CA ALA A 130 -11.78 1.93 -13.83
C ALA A 130 -12.53 0.70 -14.38
N HIS A 131 -12.62 0.57 -15.71
CA HIS A 131 -13.24 -0.59 -16.37
C HIS A 131 -12.54 -1.92 -16.07
N VAL A 132 -11.21 -1.94 -15.87
CA VAL A 132 -10.46 -3.15 -15.48
C VAL A 132 -10.68 -3.46 -14.01
N LEU A 133 -10.87 -2.43 -13.18
CA LEU A 133 -11.05 -2.54 -11.73
C LEU A 133 -12.50 -2.92 -11.34
N GLY A 134 -13.45 -2.82 -12.29
CA GLY A 134 -14.87 -3.04 -12.02
C GLY A 134 -15.57 -1.84 -11.36
N ASP A 135 -14.90 -0.68 -11.33
CA ASP A 135 -15.44 0.56 -10.73
C ASP A 135 -16.56 1.11 -11.63
N THR A 136 -17.80 0.73 -11.30
CA THR A 136 -19.01 1.00 -12.09
C THR A 136 -20.18 1.41 -11.20
N GLY A 137 -21.27 1.92 -11.80
CA GLY A 137 -22.46 2.34 -11.06
C GLY A 137 -22.12 3.39 -9.99
N PRO A 138 -22.60 3.25 -8.74
CA PRO A 138 -22.27 4.16 -7.64
C PRO A 138 -20.76 4.30 -7.35
N SER A 139 -19.95 3.30 -7.71
CA SER A 139 -18.49 3.32 -7.52
C SER A 139 -17.73 3.82 -8.75
N ALA A 140 -18.42 4.29 -9.79
CA ALA A 140 -17.78 4.78 -11.01
C ALA A 140 -16.98 6.08 -10.74
N PRO A 141 -15.92 6.37 -11.54
CA PRO A 141 -15.05 7.53 -11.34
C PRO A 141 -15.76 8.87 -11.25
N GLU A 142 -16.91 9.02 -11.90
CA GLU A 142 -17.75 10.22 -11.89
C GLU A 142 -18.28 10.58 -10.49
N HIS A 143 -18.19 9.64 -9.55
CA HIS A 143 -18.63 9.80 -8.16
C HIS A 143 -17.48 9.97 -7.17
N TRP A 144 -16.22 9.77 -7.58
CA TRP A 144 -15.07 9.81 -6.67
C TRP A 144 -14.82 11.22 -6.11
N ASP A 145 -14.41 11.28 -4.84
CA ASP A 145 -14.07 12.53 -4.15
C ASP A 145 -12.74 13.16 -4.64
N PHE A 146 -11.91 12.36 -5.31
CA PHE A 146 -10.66 12.77 -5.94
C PHE A 146 -10.25 11.79 -7.03
N GLY A 147 -9.42 12.23 -7.97
CA GLY A 147 -8.79 11.36 -8.97
C GLY A 147 -9.76 10.80 -10.00
N GLY A 148 -11.00 11.28 -10.05
CA GLY A 148 -12.00 11.01 -11.08
C GLY A 148 -12.47 12.31 -11.75
N PRO A 149 -13.36 12.23 -12.76
CA PRO A 149 -13.86 13.40 -13.48
C PRO A 149 -14.97 14.17 -12.75
N ARG A 150 -15.27 13.86 -11.48
CA ARG A 150 -16.36 14.51 -10.72
C ARG A 150 -16.12 16.03 -10.63
N PRO A 151 -17.05 16.88 -11.08
CA PRO A 151 -16.90 18.33 -10.97
C PRO A 151 -16.69 18.78 -9.53
N GLY A 152 -15.71 19.66 -9.32
CA GLY A 152 -15.34 20.16 -7.99
C GLY A 152 -14.44 19.23 -7.17
N SER A 153 -14.19 17.99 -7.63
CA SER A 153 -13.17 17.12 -7.06
C SER A 153 -11.80 17.40 -7.70
N PRO A 154 -10.68 17.14 -6.99
CA PRO A 154 -9.35 17.25 -7.58
C PRO A 154 -9.17 16.22 -8.71
N PRO A 155 -8.87 16.65 -9.95
CA PRO A 155 -8.74 15.73 -11.06
C PRO A 155 -7.35 15.04 -11.07
N PRO A 156 -7.19 13.91 -11.77
CA PRO A 156 -5.93 13.15 -11.79
C PRO A 156 -4.70 13.96 -12.17
N GLU A 157 -4.82 14.91 -13.10
CA GLU A 157 -3.75 15.75 -13.60
C GLU A 157 -3.17 16.70 -12.57
N ASP A 158 -3.95 17.07 -11.55
CA ASP A 158 -3.53 17.98 -10.49
C ASP A 158 -2.94 17.23 -9.29
N MET A 159 -3.23 15.95 -9.16
CA MET A 159 -2.75 15.10 -8.06
C MET A 159 -1.29 14.70 -8.31
N HIS A 160 -0.36 15.44 -7.72
CA HIS A 160 1.07 15.25 -7.94
C HIS A 160 1.73 14.37 -6.87
N LEU A 161 1.39 14.60 -5.60
CA LEU A 161 2.00 13.91 -4.48
C LEU A 161 0.94 13.39 -3.52
N LEU A 162 1.28 12.33 -2.80
CA LEU A 162 0.58 11.86 -1.62
C LEU A 162 1.53 11.94 -0.42
N LEU A 163 1.25 12.84 0.52
CA LEU A 163 1.92 12.89 1.82
C LEU A 163 1.10 12.08 2.83
N MET A 164 1.73 11.10 3.46
CA MET A 164 1.10 10.19 4.41
C MET A 164 1.68 10.43 5.79
N LEU A 165 0.83 10.90 6.71
CA LEU A 165 1.18 11.17 8.09
C LEU A 165 0.49 10.15 8.97
N TYR A 166 1.25 9.45 9.80
CA TYR A 166 0.75 8.56 10.83
C TYR A 166 1.15 9.13 12.18
N ALA A 167 0.25 9.15 13.16
CA ALA A 167 0.53 9.69 14.49
C ALA A 167 -0.09 8.83 15.60
N ARG A 168 0.52 8.87 16.80
CA ARG A 168 0.03 8.13 17.96
C ARG A 168 -1.29 8.64 18.53
N SER A 169 -1.59 9.91 18.33
CA SER A 169 -2.81 10.55 18.81
C SER A 169 -3.24 11.66 17.86
N GLU A 170 -4.51 12.06 17.98
CA GLU A 170 -5.08 13.15 17.21
C GLU A 170 -4.38 14.49 17.48
N ASP A 171 -3.97 14.76 18.71
CA ASP A 171 -3.22 16.00 19.03
C ASP A 171 -1.85 16.05 18.34
N VAL A 172 -1.14 14.91 18.29
CA VAL A 172 0.13 14.81 17.55
C VAL A 172 -0.14 14.99 16.06
N LEU A 173 -1.17 14.34 15.51
CA LEU A 173 -1.53 14.49 14.10
C LEU A 173 -1.84 15.95 13.76
N ARG A 174 -2.67 16.61 14.56
CA ARG A 174 -3.03 18.03 14.39
C ARG A 174 -1.80 18.93 14.39
N THR A 175 -0.86 18.67 15.29
CA THR A 175 0.40 19.43 15.39
C THR A 175 1.27 19.23 14.15
N VAL A 176 1.53 17.98 13.76
CA VAL A 176 2.36 17.64 12.59
C VAL A 176 1.70 18.16 11.30
N LEU A 177 0.39 17.99 11.16
CA LEU A 177 -0.38 18.45 10.00
C LEU A 177 -0.32 19.97 9.85
N SER A 178 -0.48 20.72 10.95
CA SER A 178 -0.35 22.18 10.94
C SER A 178 1.04 22.63 10.49
N HIS A 179 2.09 22.01 11.03
CA HIS A 179 3.47 22.28 10.65
C HIS A 179 3.73 22.00 9.17
N GLN A 180 3.26 20.85 8.65
CA GLN A 180 3.42 20.53 7.23
C GLN A 180 2.65 21.50 6.32
N ARG A 181 1.41 21.87 6.68
CA ARG A 181 0.61 22.85 5.92
C ARG A 181 1.31 24.20 5.80
N GLN A 182 1.88 24.70 6.90
CA GLN A 182 2.62 25.97 6.88
C GLN A 182 3.82 25.90 5.92
N ARG A 183 4.58 24.80 5.95
CA ARG A 183 5.77 24.63 5.10
C ARG A 183 5.42 24.42 3.63
N MET A 184 4.40 23.63 3.34
CA MET A 184 3.89 23.44 1.97
C MET A 184 3.42 24.77 1.37
N ALA A 185 2.65 25.54 2.13
CA ALA A 185 2.18 26.86 1.70
C ALA A 185 3.34 27.82 1.39
N ALA A 186 4.39 27.82 2.22
CA ALA A 186 5.59 28.63 2.00
C ALA A 186 6.39 28.24 0.74
N GLN A 187 6.20 27.02 0.22
CA GLN A 187 6.92 26.46 -0.92
C GLN A 187 6.03 26.27 -2.16
N GLY A 188 4.82 26.86 -2.18
CA GLY A 188 3.91 26.77 -3.33
C GLY A 188 3.39 25.36 -3.60
N ILE A 189 3.29 24.52 -2.56
CA ILE A 189 2.64 23.21 -2.63
C ILE A 189 1.22 23.37 -2.10
N ARG A 190 0.24 23.11 -2.96
CA ARG A 190 -1.17 23.28 -2.65
C ARG A 190 -1.78 21.97 -2.18
N GLU A 191 -2.46 22.00 -1.03
CA GLU A 191 -3.30 20.89 -0.57
C GLU A 191 -4.60 20.88 -1.40
N LEU A 192 -4.89 19.76 -2.04
CA LEU A 192 -6.10 19.54 -2.83
C LEU A 192 -7.17 18.81 -2.03
N TYR A 193 -6.76 17.86 -1.20
CA TYR A 193 -7.64 17.01 -0.41
C TYR A 193 -6.88 16.46 0.80
N CYS A 194 -7.60 16.23 1.90
CA CYS A 194 -7.06 15.58 3.09
C CYS A 194 -8.06 14.56 3.63
N GLN A 195 -7.69 13.29 3.64
CA GLN A 195 -8.42 12.23 4.32
C GLN A 195 -7.77 11.99 5.67
N GLN A 196 -8.48 12.28 6.77
CA GLN A 196 -8.08 11.79 8.08
C GLN A 196 -8.65 10.40 8.32
N ALA A 197 -7.89 9.56 9.00
CA ALA A 197 -8.27 8.20 9.34
C ALA A 197 -7.91 7.88 10.78
N ALA A 198 -8.67 6.97 11.38
CA ALA A 198 -8.37 6.41 12.69
C ALA A 198 -8.68 4.92 12.66
N HIS A 199 -7.90 4.16 13.44
CA HIS A 199 -8.15 2.74 13.60
C HIS A 199 -9.44 2.48 14.41
N LEU A 200 -10.28 1.55 13.96
CA LEU A 200 -11.30 0.92 14.81
C LEU A 200 -10.62 -0.12 15.70
N ARG A 201 -10.10 0.37 16.83
CA ARG A 201 -9.38 -0.44 17.81
C ARG A 201 -10.35 -1.08 18.80
N GLU A 202 -10.21 -2.37 19.01
CA GLU A 202 -10.87 -3.12 20.09
C GLU A 202 -9.79 -3.66 21.05
N GLU A 203 -10.02 -3.53 22.35
CA GLU A 203 -9.16 -4.14 23.37
C GLU A 203 -9.98 -5.17 24.16
N LYS A 204 -9.52 -6.42 24.15
CA LYS A 204 -10.18 -7.54 24.80
C LYS A 204 -9.14 -8.50 25.37
N ASP A 205 -9.27 -8.87 26.64
CA ASP A 205 -8.37 -9.79 27.35
C ASP A 205 -6.88 -9.37 27.26
N GLY A 206 -6.60 -8.07 27.32
CA GLY A 206 -5.26 -7.50 27.20
C GLY A 206 -4.68 -7.54 25.78
N GLN A 207 -5.45 -7.97 24.78
CA GLN A 207 -5.06 -8.01 23.37
C GLN A 207 -5.74 -6.89 22.59
N ILE A 208 -5.01 -6.34 21.61
CA ILE A 208 -5.49 -5.27 20.75
C ILE A 208 -5.80 -5.83 19.37
N PHE A 209 -7.03 -5.64 18.91
CA PHE A 209 -7.50 -6.00 17.59
C PHE A 209 -7.89 -4.75 16.80
N PHE A 210 -7.80 -4.85 15.48
CA PHE A 210 -8.24 -3.84 14.55
C PHE A 210 -9.39 -4.43 13.73
N ARG A 211 -10.43 -3.63 13.53
CA ARG A 211 -11.57 -4.02 12.71
C ARG A 211 -11.76 -3.07 11.54
N GLU A 212 -12.36 -3.57 10.49
CA GLU A 212 -12.97 -2.73 9.46
C GLU A 212 -14.45 -2.46 9.83
N HIS A 213 -15.15 -1.63 9.04
CA HIS A 213 -16.47 -1.12 9.43
C HIS A 213 -17.59 -2.18 9.43
N PHE A 214 -17.48 -3.26 8.67
CA PHE A 214 -18.41 -4.41 8.77
C PHE A 214 -18.16 -5.25 10.04
N GLY A 215 -17.10 -4.94 10.80
CA GLY A 215 -16.77 -5.54 12.09
C GLY A 215 -15.97 -6.83 12.00
N PHE A 216 -15.27 -7.13 10.91
CA PHE A 216 -14.28 -8.20 10.79
C PHE A 216 -12.92 -7.76 11.35
N ARG A 217 -12.12 -8.72 11.82
CA ARG A 217 -10.72 -8.46 12.15
C ARG A 217 -9.93 -8.28 10.86
N ASP A 218 -9.14 -7.23 10.80
CA ASP A 218 -8.32 -6.89 9.64
C ASP A 218 -6.82 -6.95 9.98
N SER A 219 -5.98 -6.92 8.94
CA SER A 219 -4.51 -6.92 9.02
C SER A 219 -3.93 -8.18 9.68
N LEU A 220 -4.55 -9.35 9.45
CA LEU A 220 -4.12 -10.63 10.00
C LEU A 220 -3.00 -11.31 9.19
N SER A 221 -3.09 -11.31 7.87
CA SER A 221 -2.13 -11.96 6.99
C SER A 221 -1.38 -10.90 6.18
N GLN A 222 -0.06 -10.87 6.33
CA GLN A 222 0.85 -10.00 5.60
C GLN A 222 2.05 -10.84 5.14
N PRO A 223 2.52 -10.68 3.89
CA PRO A 223 3.63 -11.46 3.40
C PRO A 223 4.93 -11.10 4.14
N VAL A 224 5.72 -12.11 4.48
CA VAL A 224 7.10 -11.92 4.95
C VAL A 224 7.99 -11.70 3.73
N ILE A 225 8.67 -10.56 3.65
CA ILE A 225 9.56 -10.22 2.54
C ILE A 225 10.97 -10.75 2.84
N ARG A 226 11.45 -11.67 2.01
CA ARG A 226 12.77 -12.30 2.08
C ARG A 226 13.87 -11.25 2.09
N GLY A 227 14.77 -11.31 3.07
CA GLY A 227 15.89 -10.37 3.21
C GLY A 227 15.55 -9.04 3.89
N PHE A 228 14.27 -8.73 4.09
CA PHE A 228 13.82 -7.47 4.70
C PHE A 228 13.05 -7.68 6.01
N MET A 229 12.37 -8.81 6.15
CA MET A 229 11.59 -9.17 7.33
C MET A 229 12.02 -10.52 7.89
N ARG A 230 11.84 -10.70 9.19
CA ARG A 230 12.06 -11.97 9.87
C ARG A 230 10.72 -12.70 9.98
N PRO A 231 10.61 -13.96 9.55
CA PRO A 231 9.37 -14.72 9.70
C PRO A 231 9.05 -14.91 11.19
N PRO A 232 7.75 -14.89 11.56
CA PRO A 232 7.35 -15.20 12.92
C PRO A 232 7.73 -16.65 13.28
N PRO A 233 8.01 -16.95 14.57
CA PRO A 233 8.33 -18.32 14.97
C PRO A 233 7.09 -19.23 14.87
N GLY A 234 7.19 -20.35 14.16
CA GLY A 234 6.26 -21.48 14.30
C GLY A 234 5.15 -21.65 13.27
N GLU A 235 5.17 -20.96 12.12
CA GLU A 235 4.16 -21.15 11.07
C GLU A 235 4.78 -21.55 9.72
N ASP A 236 4.30 -22.66 9.15
CA ASP A 236 4.67 -23.17 7.81
C ASP A 236 4.06 -22.34 6.66
N TYR A 237 3.14 -21.42 6.95
CA TYR A 237 2.37 -20.65 5.95
C TYR A 237 3.05 -19.35 5.49
N ASP A 238 4.10 -18.90 6.19
CA ASP A 238 4.81 -17.64 5.93
C ASP A 238 6.16 -17.89 5.25
N THR A 239 6.19 -18.73 4.21
CA THR A 239 7.42 -18.86 3.41
C THR A 239 7.79 -17.47 2.87
N PRO A 240 8.99 -16.95 3.18
CA PRO A 240 9.34 -15.60 2.78
C PRO A 240 9.31 -15.42 1.26
N ILE A 241 8.59 -14.41 0.80
CA ILE A 241 8.43 -14.07 -0.60
C ILE A 241 9.60 -13.22 -1.07
N ALA A 242 10.09 -13.45 -2.28
CA ALA A 242 11.16 -12.70 -2.92
C ALA A 242 10.88 -11.19 -2.90
N ALA A 243 11.91 -10.38 -2.61
CA ALA A 243 11.75 -8.95 -2.45
C ALA A 243 11.27 -8.24 -3.70
N GLY A 244 11.61 -8.74 -4.90
CA GLY A 244 11.20 -8.16 -6.18
C GLY A 244 9.68 -8.15 -6.42
N GLU A 245 8.90 -8.94 -5.67
CA GLU A 245 7.43 -8.87 -5.72
C GLU A 245 6.88 -7.54 -5.15
N PHE A 246 7.67 -6.85 -4.31
CA PHE A 246 7.24 -5.65 -3.57
C PHE A 246 8.18 -4.46 -3.72
N ILE A 247 9.47 -4.71 -3.92
CA ILE A 247 10.55 -3.72 -3.87
C ILE A 247 11.29 -3.75 -5.20
N LEU A 248 11.24 -2.63 -5.92
CA LEU A 248 11.86 -2.50 -7.24
C LEU A 248 13.39 -2.62 -7.16
N GLY A 249 13.97 -3.22 -8.21
CA GLY A 249 15.42 -3.46 -8.31
C GLY A 249 15.91 -4.77 -7.67
N HIS A 250 15.02 -5.51 -7.01
CA HIS A 250 15.28 -6.83 -6.43
C HIS A 250 14.69 -7.95 -7.30
N GLU A 251 15.23 -9.16 -7.16
CA GLU A 251 14.73 -10.34 -7.87
C GLU A 251 13.37 -10.79 -7.31
N ASN A 252 12.45 -11.13 -8.20
CA ASN A 252 11.13 -11.70 -7.91
C ASN A 252 11.22 -13.24 -7.73
N GLU A 253 10.08 -13.93 -7.57
CA GLU A 253 10.10 -15.40 -7.39
C GLU A 253 10.53 -16.19 -8.63
N TYR A 254 10.62 -15.53 -9.79
CA TYR A 254 11.14 -16.09 -11.03
C TYR A 254 12.64 -15.82 -11.21
N GLU A 255 13.32 -15.27 -10.20
CA GLU A 255 14.73 -14.86 -10.26
C GLU A 255 14.99 -13.75 -11.30
N GLU A 256 13.94 -12.99 -11.66
CA GLU A 256 14.00 -11.88 -12.60
C GLU A 256 13.92 -10.54 -11.85
N LYS A 257 14.58 -9.51 -12.36
CA LYS A 257 14.38 -8.14 -11.87
C LYS A 257 13.21 -7.51 -12.64
N PRO A 258 12.09 -7.18 -11.98
CA PRO A 258 10.98 -6.51 -12.65
C PRO A 258 11.42 -5.18 -13.26
N SER A 259 10.74 -4.75 -14.32
CA SER A 259 11.01 -3.45 -14.94
C SER A 259 10.90 -2.32 -13.93
N SER A 260 12.00 -1.58 -13.78
CA SER A 260 12.11 -0.41 -12.89
C SER A 260 12.17 0.87 -13.71
N PRO A 261 11.52 1.97 -13.28
CA PRO A 261 11.68 3.26 -13.93
C PRO A 261 13.15 3.69 -13.86
N SER A 262 13.63 4.35 -14.92
CA SER A 262 15.04 4.73 -15.04
C SER A 262 15.19 6.13 -15.62
N VAL A 263 16.37 6.72 -15.45
CA VAL A 263 16.77 8.02 -16.01
C VAL A 263 18.07 7.92 -16.81
N PRO A 264 18.34 8.79 -17.80
CA PRO A 264 19.65 8.88 -18.44
C PRO A 264 20.76 9.15 -17.41
N ALA A 265 21.94 8.53 -17.58
CA ALA A 265 23.02 8.65 -16.61
C ALA A 265 23.48 10.10 -16.35
N HIS A 266 23.36 11.01 -17.32
CA HIS A 266 23.72 12.42 -17.15
C HIS A 266 22.77 13.19 -16.20
N GLN A 267 21.58 12.65 -15.89
CA GLN A 267 20.64 13.25 -14.94
C GLN A 267 20.90 12.85 -13.48
N ASP A 268 21.88 11.98 -13.24
CA ASP A 268 22.39 11.67 -11.90
C ASP A 268 23.84 12.17 -11.75
N PRO A 269 24.07 13.50 -11.75
CA PRO A 269 25.43 14.06 -11.71
C PRO A 269 26.19 13.75 -10.41
N HIS A 270 25.47 13.31 -9.38
CA HIS A 270 26.05 12.95 -8.08
C HIS A 270 26.27 11.44 -7.91
N GLY A 271 25.90 10.62 -8.91
CA GLY A 271 26.10 9.17 -8.88
C GLY A 271 25.36 8.47 -7.75
N ARG A 272 24.17 8.95 -7.37
CA ARG A 272 23.37 8.39 -6.28
C ARG A 272 22.66 7.09 -6.69
N LEU A 273 22.38 6.94 -7.98
CA LEU A 273 21.57 5.85 -8.51
C LEU A 273 22.43 4.68 -9.00
N GLY A 274 21.91 3.47 -8.79
CA GLY A 274 22.47 2.24 -9.33
C GLY A 274 22.32 2.14 -10.86
N PRO A 275 23.03 1.19 -11.51
CA PRO A 275 22.83 0.94 -12.94
C PRO A 275 21.41 0.40 -13.19
N ALA A 276 20.77 0.89 -14.26
CA ALA A 276 19.53 0.27 -14.77
C ALA A 276 19.86 -0.89 -15.72
N GLU A 277 18.83 -1.67 -16.07
CA GLU A 277 18.93 -2.76 -17.06
C GLU A 277 19.43 -2.27 -18.43
N LYS A 278 18.92 -1.11 -18.88
CA LYS A 278 19.32 -0.51 -20.16
C LYS A 278 20.65 0.25 -20.01
N PRO A 279 21.68 -0.06 -20.84
CA PRO A 279 22.95 0.66 -20.82
C PRO A 279 22.78 2.18 -21.01
N GLY A 280 23.60 2.97 -20.29
CA GLY A 280 23.54 4.43 -20.31
C GLY A 280 22.42 5.04 -19.44
N ARG A 281 21.69 4.21 -18.68
CA ARG A 281 20.64 4.63 -17.75
C ARG A 281 20.93 4.22 -16.31
N LYS A 282 20.23 4.87 -15.40
CA LYS A 282 20.31 4.71 -13.95
C LYS A 282 18.95 4.33 -13.40
N ASP A 283 18.93 3.42 -12.44
CA ASP A 283 17.70 2.90 -11.84
C ASP A 283 17.12 3.94 -10.88
N LEU A 284 16.01 4.57 -11.27
CA LEU A 284 15.30 5.56 -10.47
C LEU A 284 14.35 4.89 -9.48
N GLY A 285 13.88 3.68 -9.79
CA GLY A 285 12.90 2.96 -8.99
C GLY A 285 13.50 2.10 -7.90
N LEU A 286 14.80 1.80 -7.94
CA LEU A 286 15.50 0.98 -6.95
C LEU A 286 15.07 1.31 -5.51
N ASN A 287 14.74 0.28 -4.73
CA ASN A 287 14.26 0.36 -3.34
C ASN A 287 12.89 1.08 -3.16
N GLY A 288 12.27 1.52 -4.24
CA GLY A 288 10.92 2.03 -4.28
C GLY A 288 9.86 0.92 -4.43
N THR A 289 8.61 1.33 -4.36
CA THR A 289 7.43 0.47 -4.56
C THR A 289 6.29 1.28 -5.16
N TYR A 290 5.35 0.62 -5.82
CA TYR A 290 4.11 1.26 -6.28
C TYR A 290 3.07 1.22 -5.17
N LEU A 291 2.39 2.35 -4.95
CA LEU A 291 1.34 2.49 -3.93
C LEU A 291 -0.02 2.72 -4.60
N ALA A 292 -1.01 1.93 -4.22
CA ALA A 292 -2.40 2.14 -4.60
C ALA A 292 -3.18 2.77 -3.44
N LEU A 293 -3.75 3.96 -3.66
CA LEU A 293 -4.68 4.59 -2.72
C LEU A 293 -6.11 4.44 -3.24
N ARG A 294 -6.98 3.82 -2.46
CA ARG A 294 -8.42 3.72 -2.73
C ARG A 294 -9.20 4.16 -1.51
N LYS A 295 -10.15 5.08 -1.71
CA LYS A 295 -11.15 5.44 -0.70
C LYS A 295 -12.39 4.60 -0.95
N LEU A 296 -12.64 3.61 -0.09
CA LEU A 296 -13.72 2.65 -0.22
C LEU A 296 -14.75 2.91 0.88
N GLU A 297 -15.88 3.49 0.50
CA GLU A 297 -17.01 3.63 1.40
C GLU A 297 -17.65 2.25 1.65
N GLN A 298 -18.07 2.02 2.90
CA GLN A 298 -18.68 0.77 3.33
C GLN A 298 -20.12 1.04 3.76
N ASP A 299 -21.10 0.51 3.03
CA ASP A 299 -22.52 0.58 3.40
C ASP A 299 -22.83 -0.48 4.47
N VAL A 300 -22.55 -0.13 5.73
CA VAL A 300 -22.72 -1.03 6.88
C VAL A 300 -24.19 -1.41 7.06
N GLU A 301 -25.11 -0.46 6.91
CA GLU A 301 -26.55 -0.71 7.04
C GLU A 301 -27.05 -1.65 5.92
N GLY A 302 -26.61 -1.42 4.69
CA GLY A 302 -26.91 -2.29 3.55
C GLY A 302 -26.35 -3.70 3.73
N PHE A 303 -25.13 -3.83 4.26
CA PHE A 303 -24.53 -5.13 4.59
C PHE A 303 -25.31 -5.86 5.68
N ASP A 304 -25.69 -5.16 6.76
CA ASP A 304 -26.49 -5.75 7.85
C ASP A 304 -27.89 -6.15 7.38
N ALA A 305 -28.54 -5.33 6.55
CA ALA A 305 -29.82 -5.65 5.93
C ALA A 305 -29.73 -6.88 5.00
N PHE A 306 -28.61 -7.02 4.27
CA PHE A 306 -28.32 -8.20 3.48
C PHE A 306 -28.20 -9.45 4.37
N LEU A 307 -27.45 -9.39 5.48
CA LEU A 307 -27.32 -10.52 6.40
C LEU A 307 -28.69 -10.89 7.01
N GLU A 308 -29.48 -9.91 7.43
CA GLU A 308 -30.81 -10.12 7.99
C GLU A 308 -31.76 -10.81 6.99
N LYS A 309 -31.78 -10.34 5.75
CA LYS A 309 -32.60 -10.93 4.68
C LYS A 309 -32.20 -12.36 4.34
N ASN A 310 -30.90 -12.67 4.45
CA ASN A 310 -30.34 -13.94 3.99
C ASN A 310 -30.03 -14.94 5.10
N LYS A 311 -30.27 -14.62 6.38
CA LYS A 311 -29.95 -15.48 7.55
C LYS A 311 -30.44 -16.93 7.43
N ALA A 312 -31.50 -17.18 6.66
CA ALA A 312 -32.00 -18.53 6.40
C ALA A 312 -31.06 -19.41 5.54
N LEU A 313 -30.02 -18.84 4.92
CA LEU A 313 -28.98 -19.58 4.20
C LEU A 313 -27.96 -20.27 5.12
N ALA A 314 -27.94 -19.92 6.41
CA ALA A 314 -27.08 -20.58 7.38
C ALA A 314 -27.44 -22.08 7.51
N PRO A 315 -26.47 -22.96 7.84
CA PRO A 315 -26.70 -24.40 7.95
C PRO A 315 -27.85 -24.78 8.89
N LEU A 316 -28.54 -25.86 8.53
CA LEU A 316 -29.57 -26.47 9.38
C LEU A 316 -28.97 -26.82 10.76
N GLY A 317 -29.62 -26.38 11.83
CA GLY A 317 -29.19 -26.59 13.22
C GLY A 317 -28.66 -25.34 13.93
N VAL A 318 -28.46 -24.22 13.21
CA VAL A 318 -28.26 -22.91 13.83
C VAL A 318 -29.63 -22.29 14.07
N GLU A 319 -30.13 -22.33 15.30
CA GLU A 319 -31.48 -21.84 15.61
C GLU A 319 -31.53 -20.32 15.84
N ASP A 320 -30.49 -19.77 16.47
CA ASP A 320 -30.38 -18.36 16.84
C ASP A 320 -30.05 -17.47 15.63
N ASP A 321 -30.87 -16.45 15.41
CA ASP A 321 -30.73 -15.53 14.28
C ASP A 321 -29.44 -14.71 14.33
N ALA A 322 -28.90 -14.43 15.51
CA ALA A 322 -27.60 -13.77 15.61
C ALA A 322 -26.48 -14.68 15.09
N LYS A 323 -26.47 -15.96 15.51
CA LYS A 323 -25.51 -16.95 15.00
C LYS A 323 -25.67 -17.25 13.51
N LYS A 324 -26.89 -17.23 12.97
CA LYS A 324 -27.11 -17.39 11.53
C LYS A 324 -26.43 -16.28 10.73
N LYS A 325 -26.57 -15.03 11.21
CA LYS A 325 -25.90 -13.87 10.60
C LYS A 325 -24.39 -13.92 10.77
N GLU A 326 -23.90 -14.32 11.94
CA GLU A 326 -22.48 -14.53 12.18
C GLU A 326 -21.90 -15.60 11.24
N TRP A 327 -22.64 -16.66 10.91
CA TRP A 327 -22.16 -17.68 9.98
C TRP A 327 -22.04 -17.18 8.54
N LEU A 328 -22.96 -16.31 8.10
CA LEU A 328 -22.91 -15.71 6.76
C LEU A 328 -21.84 -14.62 6.62
N LYS A 329 -21.32 -14.15 7.75
CA LYS A 329 -20.32 -13.13 7.87
C LYS A 329 -18.94 -13.79 7.89
#